data_AF-A0A2V8G4V0-F1
#
_entry.id   AF-A0A2V8G4V0-F1
#
_cell.length_a   1.000
_cell.length_b   1.000
_cell.length_c   1.000
_cell.angle_alpha   90.00
_cell.angle_beta   90.00
_cell.angle_gamma   90.00
#
_symmetry.space_group_name_H-M   'P 1'
#
loop_
_entity.id
_entity.type
_entity.pdbx_description
1 polymer ?
#
loop_
_entity_poly.entity_id
_entity_poly.type
_entity_poly.pdbx_seq_one_letter_code
_entity_poly.pdbx_strand_id
1 'polypeptide(L)'
;MRKLLTLAGLTALLAIPLRAEILEQVLVKVNGDIITKTELEQRQVAALRQRLNGNVDPDALKNDQELKKLVAEVTPQVLVNSIDELLLVQRGRELGYHL
;
A
#
# COMPACT_ATOMS: atom_id res chain seq x y z
N MET A 1 26.02 -40.22 30.31
CA MET A 1 24.66 -39.91 29.82
C MET A 1 24.11 -38.53 30.26
N ARG A 2 24.57 -37.92 31.36
CA ARG A 2 24.11 -36.58 31.82
C ARG A 2 24.55 -35.38 30.96
N LYS A 3 25.68 -35.45 30.24
CA LYS A 3 26.19 -34.36 29.39
C LYS A 3 25.45 -34.19 28.04
N LEU A 4 24.71 -35.21 27.60
CA LEU A 4 23.92 -35.17 26.37
C LEU A 4 22.57 -34.43 26.56
N LEU A 5 22.01 -34.46 27.77
CA LEU A 5 20.76 -33.77 28.10
C LEU A 5 20.93 -32.24 28.21
N THR A 6 22.12 -31.76 28.57
CA THR A 6 22.40 -30.32 28.67
C THR A 6 22.55 -29.62 27.32
N LEU A 7 22.89 -30.36 26.25
CA LEU A 7 23.04 -29.77 24.91
C LEU A 7 21.70 -29.58 24.20
N ALA A 8 20.73 -30.47 24.45
CA ALA A 8 19.38 -30.37 23.88
C ALA A 8 18.53 -29.23 24.48
N GLY A 9 18.83 -28.82 25.72
CA GLY A 9 18.15 -27.68 26.35
C GLY A 9 18.59 -26.31 25.79
N LEU A 10 19.82 -26.21 25.26
CA LEU A 10 20.36 -24.94 24.76
C LEU A 10 19.89 -24.63 23.32
N THR A 11 19.57 -25.65 22.52
CA THR A 11 19.06 -25.47 21.15
C THR A 11 17.58 -25.05 21.11
N ALA A 12 16.79 -25.37 22.14
CA ALA A 12 15.38 -25.00 22.20
C ALA A 12 15.14 -23.49 22.47
N LEU A 13 16.15 -22.76 22.96
CA LEU A 13 16.03 -21.33 23.29
C LEU A 13 16.15 -20.40 22.07
N LEU A 14 16.51 -20.92 20.90
CA LEU A 14 16.71 -20.13 19.68
C LEU A 14 15.49 -20.07 18.74
N ALA A 15 14.41 -20.79 19.07
CA ALA A 15 13.18 -20.77 18.28
C ALA A 15 12.22 -19.67 18.77
N ILE A 16 12.68 -18.42 18.83
CA ILE A 16 11.77 -17.28 18.98
C ILE A 16 11.18 -17.03 17.58
N PRO A 17 9.86 -17.20 17.37
CA PRO A 17 9.25 -16.82 16.10
C PRO A 17 9.38 -15.30 15.96
N LEU A 18 10.29 -14.87 15.10
CA LEU A 18 10.37 -13.47 14.67
C LEU A 18 9.09 -13.19 13.87
N ARG A 19 8.06 -12.67 14.57
CA ARG A 19 6.89 -12.11 13.92
C ARG A 19 7.35 -10.82 13.23
N ALA A 20 7.63 -10.92 11.94
CA ALA A 20 7.84 -9.74 11.12
C ALA A 20 6.51 -8.98 11.00
N GLU A 21 6.51 -7.72 11.40
CA GLU A 21 5.38 -6.81 11.23
C GLU A 21 5.39 -6.22 9.82
N ILE A 22 4.26 -6.26 9.12
CA ILE A 22 4.13 -5.68 7.79
C ILE A 22 3.80 -4.19 7.96
N LEU A 23 4.81 -3.34 7.82
CA LEU A 23 4.65 -1.88 7.91
C LEU A 23 3.96 -1.31 6.68
N GLU A 24 4.24 -1.87 5.50
CA GLU A 24 3.71 -1.38 4.24
C GLU A 24 3.44 -2.54 3.28
N GLN A 25 2.28 -2.48 2.63
CA GLN A 25 1.85 -3.51 1.68
C GLN A 25 2.01 -2.98 0.25
N VAL A 26 2.73 -3.73 -0.59
CA VAL A 26 2.76 -3.48 -2.03
C VAL A 26 1.47 -3.97 -2.66
N LEU A 27 0.77 -3.10 -3.38
CA LEU A 27 -0.46 -3.47 -4.10
C LEU A 27 -0.19 -3.71 -5.58
N VAL A 28 0.68 -2.92 -6.21
CA VAL A 28 0.99 -3.01 -7.64
C VAL A 28 2.50 -2.87 -7.87
N LYS A 29 3.02 -3.59 -8.85
CA LYS A 29 4.41 -3.48 -9.32
C LYS A 29 4.42 -3.24 -10.82
N VAL A 30 5.20 -2.25 -11.27
CA VAL A 30 5.33 -1.87 -12.68
C VAL A 30 6.81 -1.68 -13.01
N ASN A 31 7.35 -2.55 -13.87
CA ASN A 31 8.75 -2.54 -14.35
C ASN A 31 9.86 -2.46 -13.27
N GLY A 32 9.56 -2.77 -12.01
CA GLY A 32 10.53 -2.71 -10.92
C GLY A 32 10.14 -1.73 -9.81
N ASP A 33 9.39 -0.68 -10.16
CA ASP A 33 8.83 0.24 -9.18
C ASP A 33 7.52 -0.32 -8.61
N ILE A 34 7.17 0.15 -7.41
CA ILE A 34 6.01 -0.34 -6.65
C ILE A 34 5.09 0.80 -6.28
N ILE A 35 3.80 0.49 -6.17
CA ILE A 35 2.78 1.34 -5.59
C ILE A 35 2.26 0.65 -4.34
N THR A 36 2.29 1.36 -3.22
CA THR A 36 1.93 0.81 -1.92
C THR A 36 0.47 1.09 -1.56
N LYS A 37 -0.05 0.36 -0.58
CA LYS A 37 -1.41 0.55 -0.08
C LYS A 37 -1.63 1.96 0.45
N THR A 38 -0.71 2.44 1.28
CA THR A 38 -0.78 3.77 1.89
C THR A 38 -0.82 4.86 0.82
N GLU A 39 0.01 4.73 -0.21
CA GLU A 39 0.05 5.69 -1.33
C GLU A 39 -1.27 5.71 -2.11
N LEU A 40 -1.82 4.53 -2.47
CA LEU A 40 -3.10 4.46 -3.17
C LEU A 40 -4.26 4.99 -2.34
N GLU A 41 -4.26 4.76 -1.04
CA GLU A 41 -5.29 5.31 -0.15
C GLU A 41 -5.25 6.84 -0.12
N GLN A 42 -4.06 7.44 -0.03
CA GLN A 42 -3.91 8.90 -0.10
C GLN A 42 -4.43 9.48 -1.43
N ARG A 43 -4.06 8.84 -2.55
CA ARG A 43 -4.53 9.24 -3.88
C ARG A 43 -6.05 9.08 -4.03
N GLN A 44 -6.63 8.01 -3.46
CA GLN A 44 -8.08 7.81 -3.43
C GLN A 44 -8.79 8.90 -2.64
N VAL A 45 -8.28 9.28 -1.47
CA VAL A 45 -8.84 10.39 -0.68
C VAL A 45 -8.80 11.71 -1.47
N ALA A 46 -7.69 12.00 -2.13
CA ALA A 46 -7.56 13.19 -2.97
C ALA A 46 -8.59 13.19 -4.11
N ALA A 47 -8.72 12.07 -4.82
CA ALA A 47 -9.67 11.93 -5.92
C ALA A 47 -11.14 12.01 -5.44
N LEU A 48 -11.47 11.45 -4.28
CA LEU A 48 -12.79 11.59 -3.67
C LEU A 48 -13.10 13.03 -3.32
N ARG A 49 -12.15 13.76 -2.71
CA ARG A 49 -12.32 15.19 -2.39
C ARG A 49 -12.54 16.03 -3.65
N GLN A 50 -11.80 15.73 -4.71
CA GLN A 50 -11.97 16.40 -6.01
C GLN A 50 -13.34 16.09 -6.62
N ARG A 51 -13.78 14.83 -6.59
CA ARG A 51 -15.09 14.41 -7.10
C ARG A 51 -16.24 15.08 -6.35
N LEU A 52 -16.09 15.26 -5.05
CA LEU A 52 -17.05 15.97 -4.19
C LEU A 52 -16.91 17.50 -4.29
N ASN A 53 -16.04 18.03 -5.17
CA ASN A 53 -15.78 19.46 -5.36
C ASN A 53 -15.48 20.21 -4.05
N GLY A 54 -14.86 19.56 -3.07
CA GLY A 54 -14.62 20.14 -1.74
C GLY A 54 -15.87 20.27 -0.85
N ASN A 55 -17.07 20.04 -1.37
CA ASN A 55 -18.30 19.92 -0.60
C ASN A 55 -18.41 18.51 -0.05
N VAL A 56 -17.63 18.25 0.99
CA VAL A 56 -17.75 17.03 1.78
C VAL A 56 -19.01 17.19 2.63
N ASP A 57 -20.15 16.72 2.13
CA ASP A 57 -21.37 16.66 2.93
C ASP A 57 -21.14 15.66 4.08
N PRO A 58 -21.09 16.12 5.35
CA PRO A 58 -20.82 15.24 6.49
C PRO A 58 -21.87 14.14 6.62
N ASP A 59 -23.09 14.36 6.09
CA ASP A 59 -24.17 13.38 6.16
C ASP A 59 -24.03 12.27 5.12
N ALA A 60 -23.46 12.57 3.94
CA ALA A 60 -23.13 11.56 2.93
C ALA A 60 -21.98 10.63 3.39
N LEU A 61 -21.08 11.13 4.24
CA LEU A 61 -19.99 10.32 4.83
C LEU A 61 -20.44 9.42 5.99
N LYS A 62 -21.63 9.64 6.57
CA LYS A 62 -22.15 8.80 7.67
C LYS A 62 -22.68 7.45 7.19
N ASN A 63 -22.85 7.28 5.88
CA ASN A 63 -23.29 6.03 5.29
C ASN A 63 -22.10 5.23 4.73
N ASP A 64 -21.64 4.24 5.50
CA ASP A 64 -20.54 3.35 5.12
C ASP A 64 -20.75 2.66 3.76
N GLN A 65 -21.99 2.36 3.39
CA GLN A 65 -22.30 1.69 2.12
C GLN A 65 -22.13 2.63 0.93
N GLU A 66 -22.56 3.88 1.09
CA GLU A 66 -22.41 4.91 0.08
C GLU A 66 -20.94 5.30 -0.09
N LEU A 67 -20.21 5.45 1.02
CA LEU A 67 -18.77 5.68 0.99
C LEU A 67 -18.02 4.57 0.27
N LYS A 68 -18.30 3.29 0.58
CA LYS A 68 -17.69 2.14 -0.10
C LYS A 68 -17.96 2.17 -1.60
N LYS A 69 -19.17 2.53 -2.02
CA LYS A 69 -19.54 2.65 -3.43
C LYS A 69 -18.74 3.76 -4.11
N LEU A 70 -18.67 4.94 -3.50
CA LEU A 70 -17.91 6.08 -4.03
C LEU A 70 -16.41 5.75 -4.17
N VAL A 71 -15.84 5.09 -3.17
CA VAL A 71 -14.45 4.60 -3.20
C VAL A 71 -14.29 3.64 -4.38
N ALA A 72 -15.11 2.58 -4.46
CA ALA A 72 -15.01 1.57 -5.49
C ALA A 72 -15.15 2.13 -6.92
N GLU A 73 -15.92 3.20 -7.10
CA GLU A 73 -16.05 3.89 -8.39
C GLU A 73 -14.81 4.70 -8.76
N VAL A 74 -14.09 5.26 -7.78
CA VAL A 74 -12.91 6.12 -8.00
C VAL A 74 -11.62 5.30 -8.08
N THR A 75 -11.51 4.19 -7.34
CA THR A 75 -10.30 3.37 -7.26
C THR A 75 -9.74 2.96 -8.63
N PRO A 76 -10.53 2.50 -9.63
CA PRO A 76 -9.99 2.07 -10.92
C PRO A 76 -9.26 3.20 -11.65
N GLN A 77 -9.84 4.40 -11.67
CA GLN A 77 -9.23 5.55 -12.33
C GLN A 77 -7.96 6.00 -11.61
N VAL A 78 -7.99 6.02 -10.27
CA VAL A 78 -6.80 6.35 -9.46
C VAL A 78 -5.67 5.37 -9.74
N LEU A 79 -5.98 4.08 -9.87
CA LEU A 79 -4.98 3.06 -10.16
C LEU A 79 -4.33 3.27 -11.52
N VAL A 80 -5.13 3.45 -12.58
CA VAL A 80 -4.63 3.70 -13.94
C VAL A 80 -3.76 4.95 -13.97
N ASN A 81 -4.24 6.05 -13.41
CA ASN A 81 -3.48 7.30 -13.37
C ASN A 81 -2.14 7.15 -12.63
N SER A 82 -2.12 6.36 -11.55
CA SER A 82 -0.89 6.13 -10.78
C SER A 82 0.12 5.29 -11.56
N ILE A 83 -0.36 4.32 -12.34
CA ILE A 83 0.49 3.52 -13.23
C ILE A 83 1.03 4.38 -14.38
N ASP A 84 0.19 5.18 -15.01
CA ASP A 84 0.58 6.04 -16.12
C ASP A 84 1.62 7.07 -15.70
N GLU A 85 1.42 7.71 -14.54
CA GLU A 85 2.40 8.63 -13.96
C GLU A 85 3.74 7.93 -13.71
N LEU A 86 3.71 6.75 -13.11
CA LEU A 86 4.92 5.99 -12.81
C LEU A 86 5.67 5.57 -14.09
N LEU A 87 4.94 5.15 -15.13
CA LEU A 87 5.52 4.86 -16.45
C LEU A 87 6.11 6.11 -17.10
N LEU A 88 5.46 7.26 -16.96
CA LEU A 88 5.96 8.53 -17.49
C LEU A 88 7.27 8.94 -16.79
N VAL A 89 7.33 8.82 -15.46
CA VAL A 89 8.56 9.10 -14.69
C VAL A 89 9.66 8.13 -15.07
N GLN A 90 9.36 6.83 -15.19
CA GLN A 90 10.32 5.83 -15.68
C GLN A 90 10.88 6.21 -17.05
N ARG A 91 10.00 6.56 -17.98
CA ARG A 91 10.41 6.97 -19.32
C ARG A 91 11.27 8.23 -19.30
N GLY A 92 10.95 9.19 -18.43
CA GLY A 92 11.77 10.38 -18.20
C GLY A 92 13.19 10.01 -17.77
N ARG A 93 13.33 9.10 -16.80
CA ARG A 93 14.65 8.61 -16.34
C ARG A 93 15.43 7.88 -17.44
N GLU A 94 14.75 7.05 -18.24
CA GLU A 94 15.37 6.37 -19.38
C GLU A 94 15.90 7.35 -20.44
N LEU A 95 15.22 8.47 -20.61
CA LEU A 95 15.62 9.54 -21.55
C LEU A 95 16.69 10.48 -20.96
N GLY A 96 17.13 10.26 -19.71
CA GLY A 96 18.14 11.08 -19.05
C GLY A 96 17.60 12.35 -18.37
N TYR A 97 16.28 12.47 -18.19
CA TYR A 97 15.70 13.55 -17.40
C TYR A 97 15.75 13.20 -15.90
N HIS A 98 16.17 14.17 -15.10
CA HIS A 98 16.21 14.10 -13.64
C HIS A 98 15.45 15.31 -13.08
N LEU A 99 14.69 15.08 -12.00
CA LEU A 99 13.94 16.11 -11.28
C LEU A 99 14.79 16.69 -10.13
#